data_AF-A0AAT9QJ44-F1
#
_entry.id   AF-A0AAT9QJ44-F1
#
_cell.length_a   1.000
_cell.length_b   1.000
_cell.length_c   1.000
_cell.angle_alpha   90.00
_cell.angle_beta   90.00
_cell.angle_gamma   90.00
#
_symmetry.space_group_name_H-M   'P 1'
#
loop_
_entity.id
_entity.type
_entity.pdbx_description
1 polymer ?
#
loop_
_entity_poly.entity_id
_entity_poly.type
_entity_poly.pdbx_seq_one_letter_code
_entity_poly.pdbx_strand_id
1 'polypeptide(L)'
;MLATDPALVNLPAGLIRTYGQQTPAHDETPGFGSGGSFGAGVTVTFTSTASPSDVYKAIGKNAARNGWVVKGSGPTGLANRWLKTYPDGTPGTLTLSTEDPNAATPTHSYSLNGGI
;
A
#
# COMPACT_ATOMS: atom_id res chain seq x y z
N MET A 1 1.84 14.37 2.91
CA MET A 1 1.06 13.52 3.83
C MET A 1 1.20 12.04 3.53
N LEU A 2 0.84 11.58 2.33
CA LEU A 2 0.94 10.16 1.95
C LEU A 2 2.38 9.61 1.92
N ALA A 3 3.30 10.30 1.24
CA ALA A 3 4.72 9.94 1.12
C ALA A 3 5.47 9.80 2.47
N THR A 4 4.97 10.49 3.49
CA THR A 4 5.51 10.52 4.84
C THR A 4 4.65 9.74 5.83
N ASP A 5 3.58 9.07 5.38
CA ASP A 5 2.67 8.35 6.27
C ASP A 5 3.43 7.18 6.91
N PRO A 6 3.43 7.05 8.25
CA PRO A 6 4.22 6.01 8.91
C PRO A 6 3.79 4.59 8.53
N ALA A 7 2.56 4.38 8.03
CA ALA A 7 2.13 3.08 7.51
C ALA A 7 2.92 2.65 6.27
N LEU A 8 3.43 3.61 5.49
CA LEU A 8 4.22 3.40 4.28
C LEU A 8 5.72 3.54 4.53
N VAL A 9 6.14 4.39 5.47
CA VAL A 9 7.56 4.63 5.77
C VAL A 9 8.13 3.53 6.68
N ASN A 10 7.40 3.17 7.74
CA ASN A 10 7.87 2.24 8.77
C ASN A 10 7.25 0.86 8.56
N LEU A 11 7.92 0.02 7.77
CA LEU A 11 7.50 -1.37 7.63
C LEU A 11 7.64 -2.11 8.97
N PRO A 12 6.66 -2.98 9.31
CA PRO A 12 6.79 -3.90 10.43
C PRO A 12 8.10 -4.70 10.42
N ALA A 13 8.58 -5.05 11.61
CA ALA A 13 9.78 -5.88 11.77
C ALA A 13 9.65 -7.20 11.00
N GLY A 14 10.75 -7.63 10.36
CA GLY A 14 10.79 -8.84 9.53
C GLY A 14 10.35 -8.62 8.07
N LEU A 15 9.88 -7.42 7.71
CA LEU A 15 9.62 -7.05 6.31
C LEU A 15 10.79 -6.22 5.78
N ILE A 16 11.38 -6.63 4.67
CA ILE A 16 12.59 -6.02 4.10
C ILE A 16 12.19 -5.22 2.87
N ARG A 17 12.28 -3.89 2.93
CA ARG A 17 12.01 -3.04 1.76
C ARG A 17 13.00 -3.35 0.65
N THR A 18 12.48 -3.64 -0.54
CA THR A 18 13.24 -3.85 -1.76
C THR A 18 13.12 -2.67 -2.72
N TYR A 19 12.01 -1.94 -2.67
CA TYR A 19 11.76 -0.77 -3.52
C TYR A 19 10.89 0.28 -2.84
N GLY A 20 11.01 1.53 -3.27
CA GLY A 20 10.13 2.61 -2.89
C GLY A 20 10.07 3.67 -3.99
N GLN A 21 8.87 3.98 -4.47
CA GLN A 21 8.62 5.03 -5.46
C GLN A 21 7.52 5.97 -4.97
N GLN A 22 7.71 7.25 -5.27
CA GLN A 22 6.69 8.27 -5.11
C GLN A 22 6.35 8.80 -6.50
N THR A 23 5.05 8.87 -6.78
CA THR A 23 4.52 9.48 -8.00
C THR A 23 3.83 10.77 -7.57
N PRO A 24 4.38 11.95 -7.92
CA PRO A 24 3.71 13.22 -7.64
C PRO A 24 2.33 13.29 -8.30
N ALA A 25 1.44 14.09 -7.73
CA ALA A 25 0.23 14.48 -8.42
C ALA A 25 0.61 15.22 -9.71
N HIS A 26 -0.05 14.89 -10.80
CA HIS A 26 0.23 15.48 -12.11
C HIS A 26 -1.06 15.58 -12.91
N ASP A 27 -1.09 16.58 -13.79
CA ASP A 27 -2.15 16.77 -14.76
C ASP A 27 -1.64 16.33 -16.12
N GLU A 28 -2.33 15.38 -16.74
CA GLU A 28 -2.03 14.98 -18.12
C GLU A 28 -2.89 15.78 -19.09
N THR A 29 -2.25 16.56 -19.96
CA THR A 29 -2.94 17.27 -21.03
C THR A 29 -3.31 16.26 -22.13
N PRO A 30 -4.58 16.13 -22.51
CA PRO A 30 -4.96 15.13 -23.50
C PRO A 30 -4.47 15.50 -24.89
N GLY A 31 -3.64 14.63 -25.48
CA GLY A 31 -3.28 14.72 -26.91
C GLY A 31 -4.41 14.22 -27.81
N PHE A 32 -4.95 13.04 -27.51
CA PHE A 32 -6.17 12.44 -28.07
C PHE A 32 -6.68 11.40 -27.05
N GLY A 33 -7.52 11.81 -26.10
CA GLY A 33 -8.02 10.94 -25.01
C GLY A 33 -8.62 11.73 -23.84
N SER A 34 -9.03 11.05 -22.77
CA SER A 34 -9.43 11.72 -21.53
C SER A 34 -8.17 12.11 -20.75
N GLY A 35 -7.84 13.41 -20.76
CA GLY A 35 -6.89 13.99 -19.81
C GLY A 35 -7.53 14.01 -18.43
N GLY A 36 -6.70 13.92 -17.40
CA GLY A 36 -7.17 13.82 -16.04
C GLY A 36 -6.15 14.38 -15.05
N SER A 37 -6.66 14.74 -13.88
CA SER A 37 -5.82 14.99 -12.72
C SER A 37 -5.59 13.66 -12.02
N PHE A 38 -4.33 13.26 -11.91
CA PHE A 38 -3.91 12.08 -11.18
C PHE A 38 -3.34 12.52 -9.84
N GLY A 39 -3.89 12.00 -8.75
CA GLY A 39 -3.40 12.30 -7.42
C GLY A 39 -2.07 11.61 -7.10
N ALA A 40 -1.47 11.96 -5.96
CA ALA A 40 -0.15 11.46 -5.60
C ALA A 40 -0.21 9.97 -5.19
N GLY A 41 0.81 9.21 -5.60
CA GLY A 41 0.94 7.79 -5.31
C GLY A 41 2.24 7.45 -4.58
N VAL A 42 2.22 6.38 -3.81
CA VAL A 42 3.41 5.80 -3.18
C VAL A 42 3.35 4.29 -3.35
N THR A 43 4.40 3.69 -3.89
CA THR A 43 4.55 2.24 -3.98
C THR A 43 5.75 1.82 -3.16
N VAL A 44 5.55 0.84 -2.27
CA VAL A 44 6.62 0.21 -1.51
C VAL A 44 6.58 -1.28 -1.79
N THR A 45 7.66 -1.83 -2.34
CA THR A 45 7.81 -3.29 -2.42
C THR A 45 8.73 -3.79 -1.32
N PHE A 46 8.41 -4.95 -0.80
CA PHE A 46 9.19 -5.59 0.26
C PHE A 46 9.07 -7.11 0.20
N THR A 47 10.05 -7.78 0.78
CA THR A 47 10.08 -9.23 0.91
C THR A 47 9.92 -9.66 2.37
N SER A 48 9.42 -10.88 2.56
CA SER A 48 9.31 -11.50 3.89
C SER A 48 9.40 -13.01 3.79
N THR A 49 9.98 -13.63 4.83
CA THR A 49 9.96 -15.09 5.06
C THR A 49 8.82 -15.51 5.99
N ALA A 50 8.05 -14.56 6.52
CA ALA A 50 6.88 -14.85 7.34
C ALA A 50 5.76 -15.43 6.48
N SER A 51 4.82 -16.14 7.11
CA SER A 51 3.64 -16.62 6.40
C SER A 51 2.85 -15.45 5.80
N PRO A 52 2.18 -15.60 4.64
CA PRO A 52 1.35 -14.54 4.08
C PRO A 52 0.35 -14.01 5.11
N SER A 53 -0.31 -14.89 5.85
CA SER A 53 -1.26 -14.51 6.90
C SER A 53 -0.67 -13.57 7.94
N ASP A 54 0.58 -13.79 8.36
CA ASP A 54 1.26 -12.93 9.34
C ASP A 54 1.65 -11.59 8.73
N VAL A 55 2.08 -11.56 7.46
CA VAL A 55 2.35 -10.31 6.74
C VAL A 55 1.09 -9.44 6.66
N TYR A 56 -0.03 -10.00 6.21
CA TYR A 56 -1.30 -9.27 6.12
C TYR A 56 -1.77 -8.75 7.49
N LYS A 57 -1.63 -9.56 8.56
CA LYS A 57 -1.94 -9.13 9.93
C LYS A 57 -1.00 -8.02 10.43
N ALA A 58 0.31 -8.13 10.15
CA ALA A 58 1.30 -7.14 10.56
C ALA A 58 1.06 -5.79 9.87
N ILE A 59 0.82 -5.79 8.56
CA ILE A 59 0.46 -4.60 7.81
C ILE A 59 -0.87 -4.02 8.29
N GLY A 60 -1.90 -4.86 8.50
CA GLY A 60 -3.19 -4.41 9.01
C GLY A 60 -3.09 -3.74 10.38
N LYS A 61 -2.29 -4.30 11.30
CA LYS A 61 -1.99 -3.68 12.61
C LYS A 61 -1.25 -2.36 12.47
N ASN A 62 -0.28 -2.28 11.56
CA ASN A 62 0.47 -1.04 11.31
C ASN A 62 -0.43 0.05 10.71
N ALA A 63 -1.27 -0.32 9.75
CA ALA A 63 -2.25 0.58 9.14
C ALA A 63 -3.21 1.13 10.21
N ALA A 64 -3.83 0.25 11.00
CA ALA A 64 -4.74 0.63 12.07
C ALA A 64 -4.09 1.56 13.12
N ARG A 65 -2.84 1.26 13.53
CA ARG A 65 -2.07 2.12 14.45
C ARG A 65 -1.88 3.54 13.91
N ASN A 66 -1.81 3.69 12.59
CA ASN A 66 -1.60 4.97 11.91
C ASN A 66 -2.91 5.60 11.39
N GLY A 67 -4.06 5.15 11.91
CA GLY A 67 -5.37 5.75 11.64
C GLY A 67 -6.02 5.31 10.32
N TRP A 68 -5.52 4.25 9.69
CA TRP A 68 -6.16 3.66 8.51
C TRP A 68 -7.26 2.68 8.92
N VAL A 69 -8.42 2.80 8.29
CA VAL A 69 -9.63 2.01 8.57
C VAL A 69 -9.81 0.95 7.49
N VAL A 70 -10.14 -0.28 7.88
CA VAL A 70 -10.36 -1.39 6.94
C VAL A 70 -11.54 -1.06 6.01
N LYS A 71 -11.32 -1.23 4.71
CA LYS A 71 -12.35 -1.06 3.67
C LYS A 71 -12.70 -2.36 2.97
N GLY A 72 -11.75 -3.29 2.86
CA GLY A 72 -11.99 -4.55 2.20
C GLY A 72 -10.91 -5.59 2.47
N SER A 73 -11.27 -6.82 2.15
CA SER A 73 -10.40 -7.99 2.24
C SER A 73 -10.12 -8.56 0.85
N GLY A 74 -8.97 -9.23 0.72
CA GLY A 74 -8.60 -9.97 -0.48
C GLY A 74 -9.12 -11.41 -0.49
N PRO A 75 -8.70 -12.22 -1.49
CA PRO A 75 -9.05 -13.64 -1.60
C PRO A 75 -8.65 -14.48 -0.37
N THR A 76 -7.68 -14.02 0.41
CA THR A 76 -7.22 -14.65 1.65
C THR A 76 -8.17 -14.43 2.84
N GLY A 77 -9.25 -13.66 2.67
CA GLY A 77 -10.16 -13.25 3.74
C GLY A 77 -9.58 -12.19 4.69
N LEU A 78 -8.30 -11.86 4.55
CA LEU A 78 -7.61 -10.86 5.35
C LEU A 78 -7.73 -9.46 4.73
N ALA A 79 -7.77 -8.45 5.59
CA ALA A 79 -7.80 -7.05 5.17
C ALA A 79 -6.61 -6.75 4.26
N ASN A 80 -6.90 -6.24 3.06
CA ASN A 80 -5.90 -5.85 2.08
C ASN A 80 -6.12 -4.43 1.54
N ARG A 81 -7.20 -3.77 1.95
CA ARG A 81 -7.52 -2.40 1.60
C ARG A 81 -7.95 -1.60 2.81
N TRP A 82 -7.40 -0.40 2.93
CA TRP A 82 -7.71 0.55 3.97
C TRP A 82 -7.95 1.96 3.40
N LEU A 83 -8.69 2.76 4.15
CA LEU A 83 -8.95 4.16 3.87
C LEU A 83 -8.49 5.03 5.02
N LYS A 84 -8.07 6.24 4.72
CA LYS A 84 -7.76 7.28 5.72
C LYS A 84 -8.19 8.63 5.17
N THR A 85 -8.76 9.47 6.01
CA THR A 85 -8.96 10.88 5.68
C THR A 85 -7.88 11.67 6.40
N TYR A 86 -7.11 12.44 5.64
CA TYR A 86 -6.07 13.29 6.19
C TYR A 86 -6.65 14.57 6.83
N PRO A 87 -5.91 15.26 7.72
CA PRO A 87 -6.38 16.48 8.38
C PRO A 87 -6.84 17.62 7.43
N ASP A 88 -6.33 17.65 6.21
CA ASP A 88 -6.73 18.58 5.15
C ASP A 88 -8.02 18.15 4.41
N GLY A 89 -8.62 17.02 4.81
CA GLY A 89 -9.81 16.45 4.20
C GLY A 89 -9.52 15.53 3.00
N THR A 90 -8.27 15.41 2.57
CA THR A 90 -7.92 14.57 1.42
C THR A 90 -8.15 13.09 1.75
N PRO A 91 -8.91 12.34 0.93
CA PRO A 91 -9.07 10.91 1.10
C PRO A 91 -7.82 10.17 0.61
N GLY A 92 -7.40 9.16 1.35
CA GLY A 92 -6.31 8.27 1.00
C GLY A 92 -6.76 6.82 0.97
N THR A 93 -6.16 6.06 0.04
CA THR A 93 -6.33 4.61 -0.09
C THR A 93 -4.99 3.92 0.14
N LEU A 94 -5.05 2.75 0.76
CA LEU A 94 -3.89 1.87 0.97
C LEU A 94 -4.28 0.46 0.55
N THR A 95 -3.49 -0.17 -0.33
CA THR A 95 -3.73 -1.52 -0.85
C THR A 95 -2.48 -2.38 -0.70
N LEU A 96 -2.63 -3.57 -0.13
CA LEU A 96 -1.60 -4.60 -0.06
C LEU A 96 -1.90 -5.70 -1.08
N SER A 97 -0.91 -6.02 -1.91
CA SER A 97 -0.91 -7.17 -2.81
C SER A 97 0.33 -8.03 -2.62
N THR A 98 0.18 -9.32 -2.92
CA THR A 98 1.29 -10.27 -3.06
C THR A 98 1.57 -10.42 -4.56
N GLU A 99 2.82 -10.33 -4.97
CA GLU A 99 3.20 -10.40 -6.39
C GLU A 99 3.12 -11.83 -6.92
N ASP A 100 3.47 -12.81 -6.07
CA ASP A 100 3.31 -14.23 -6.38
C ASP A 100 2.72 -14.99 -5.18
N PRO A 101 1.38 -15.19 -5.12
CA PRO A 101 0.74 -15.94 -4.03
C PRO A 101 1.06 -17.45 -4.06
N ASN A 102 1.53 -17.98 -5.20
CA ASN A 102 1.71 -19.41 -5.43
C ASN A 102 3.19 -19.81 -5.50
N ALA A 103 4.11 -18.85 -5.43
CA ALA A 103 5.54 -19.09 -5.35
C ALA A 103 5.85 -20.06 -4.21
N ALA A 104 6.41 -21.22 -4.55
CA ALA A 104 6.91 -22.20 -3.59
C ALA A 104 8.19 -21.75 -2.87
N THR A 105 8.58 -20.48 -3.02
CA THR A 105 9.77 -19.92 -2.42
C THR A 105 9.54 -19.61 -0.94
N PRO A 106 10.55 -19.79 -0.09
CA PRO A 106 10.46 -19.45 1.33
C PRO A 106 10.41 -17.93 1.59
N THR A 107 10.52 -17.12 0.54
CA THR A 107 10.45 -15.66 0.59
C THR A 107 9.41 -15.19 -0.41
N HIS A 108 8.49 -14.34 0.05
CA HIS A 108 7.42 -13.78 -0.76
C HIS A 108 7.62 -12.28 -0.97
N SER A 109 7.28 -11.80 -2.16
CA SER A 109 7.30 -10.37 -2.52
C SER A 109 5.91 -9.77 -2.41
N TYR A 110 5.85 -8.59 -1.81
CA TYR A 110 4.62 -7.83 -1.59
C TYR A 110 4.78 -6.40 -2.09
N SER A 111 3.65 -5.80 -2.45
CA SER A 111 3.55 -4.40 -2.83
C SER A 111 2.48 -3.72 -1.98
N LEU A 112 2.88 -2.64 -1.30
CA LEU A 112 2.01 -1.77 -0.53
C LEU A 112 1.89 -0.43 -1.27
N ASN A 113 0.67 -0.15 -1.73
CA ASN A 113 0.38 0.97 -2.60
C ASN A 113 -0.54 1.95 -1.89
N GLY A 114 -0.08 3.18 -1.72
CA GLY A 114 -0.85 4.31 -1.24
C GLY A 114 -1.24 5.24 -2.40
N GLY A 115 -2.43 5.83 -2.34
CA GLY A 115 -2.86 6.87 -3.27
C GLY A 115 -3.79 7.89 -2.58
N ILE A 116 -3.76 9.13 -3.04
CA ILE A 116 -4.70 10.20 -2.67
C ILE A 116 -5.35 10.79 -3.92
#